data_AF-A0A354M1Q7-F1
#
_entry.id   AF-A0A354M1Q7-F1
#
_cell.length_a   1.000
_cell.length_b   1.000
_cell.length_c   1.000
_cell.angle_alpha   90.00
_cell.angle_beta   90.00
_cell.angle_gamma   90.00
#
_symmetry.space_group_name_H-M   'P 1'
#
loop_
_entity.id
_entity.type
_entity.pdbx_description
1 polymer ?
#
loop_
_entity_poly.entity_id
_entity_poly.type
_entity_poly.pdbx_seq_one_letter_code
_entity_poly.pdbx_strand_id
1 'polypeptide(L)' 'MTHDKKNESDSVNFTLLKDVGIVEINQTATKEEICTAFDLYRDLFHL' A
#
# COMPACT_ATOMS: atom_id res chain seq x y z
N MET A 1 3.93 -3.47 -8.81
CA MET A 1 3.51 -4.12 -7.54
C MET A 1 2.77 -5.44 -7.76
N THR A 2 2.31 -5.75 -8.98
CA THR A 2 1.45 -6.91 -9.30
C THR A 2 2.10 -8.27 -9.15
N HIS A 3 3.44 -8.36 -9.17
CA HIS A 3 4.19 -9.62 -9.07
C HIS A 3 4.82 -9.87 -7.69
N ASP A 4 4.37 -9.16 -6.64
CA ASP A 4 4.83 -9.44 -5.28
C ASP A 4 4.32 -10.81 -4.81
N LYS A 5 5.16 -11.58 -4.14
CA LYS A 5 4.83 -12.94 -3.67
C LYS A 5 3.67 -12.95 -2.66
N LYS A 6 3.42 -11.84 -1.97
CA LYS A 6 2.33 -11.70 -1.02
C LYS A 6 0.97 -11.52 -1.70
N ASN A 7 0.91 -11.10 -2.95
CA ASN A 7 -0.35 -10.81 -3.64
C ASN A 7 -1.18 -12.08 -3.83
N GLU A 8 -2.50 -11.92 -3.74
CA GLU A 8 -3.45 -13.00 -4.01
C GLU A 8 -4.30 -12.64 -5.23
N SER A 9 -4.19 -13.44 -6.29
CA SER A 9 -4.88 -13.22 -7.57
C SER A 9 -4.68 -11.79 -8.09
N ASP A 10 -5.73 -10.97 -8.10
CA ASP A 10 -5.72 -9.58 -8.59
C ASP A 10 -5.52 -8.54 -7.46
N SER A 11 -5.37 -8.98 -6.21
CA SER A 11 -5.25 -8.11 -5.05
C SER A 11 -3.80 -7.97 -4.59
N VAL A 12 -3.37 -6.72 -4.41
CA VAL A 12 -2.05 -6.40 -3.83
C VAL A 12 -2.14 -6.47 -2.31
N ASN A 13 -1.29 -7.29 -1.69
CA ASN A 13 -1.24 -7.43 -0.24
C ASN A 13 -0.12 -6.58 0.35
N PHE A 14 -0.50 -5.75 1.32
CA PHE A 14 0.34 -4.86 2.07
C PHE A 14 0.57 -5.37 3.48
N THR A 15 1.72 -4.98 4.01
CA THR A 15 1.99 -5.00 5.44
C THR A 15 2.00 -3.54 5.89
N LEU A 16 0.99 -3.14 6.64
CA LEU A 16 0.78 -1.76 7.07
C LEU A 16 1.03 -1.62 8.57
N LEU A 17 1.55 -0.46 8.97
CA LEU A 17 1.66 -0.08 10.36
C LEU A 17 0.40 0.72 10.73
N LYS A 18 -0.45 0.13 11.55
CA LYS A 18 -1.68 0.80 12.02
C LYS A 18 -1.41 1.79 13.13
N ASP A 19 -0.49 1.42 14.03
CA ASP A 19 -0.01 2.25 15.14
C ASP A 19 1.43 1.83 15.51
N VAL A 20 2.09 2.56 16.39
CA VAL A 20 3.44 2.27 16.87
C VAL A 20 3.52 0.85 17.41
N GLY A 21 4.27 0.00 16.72
CA GLY A 21 4.45 -1.41 17.07
C GLY A 21 3.29 -2.34 16.67
N ILE A 22 2.20 -1.82 16.09
CA ILE A 22 1.05 -2.61 15.64
C ILE A 22 1.08 -2.77 14.12
N VAL A 23 1.50 -3.97 13.68
CA VAL A 23 1.59 -4.34 12.26
C VAL A 23 0.38 -5.17 11.85
N GLU A 24 -0.24 -4.80 10.74
CA GLU A 24 -1.30 -5.57 10.09
C GLU A 24 -0.79 -6.12 8.74
N ILE A 25 -1.01 -7.41 8.51
CA ILE A 25 -0.66 -8.11 7.27
C ILE A 25 -1.90 -8.38 6.42
N ASN A 26 -1.69 -8.78 5.16
CA ASN A 26 -2.75 -9.11 4.21
C ASN A 26 -3.79 -8.00 4.03
N GLN A 27 -3.34 -6.75 4.18
CA GLN A 27 -4.19 -5.58 3.92
C GLN A 27 -4.21 -5.33 2.42
N THR A 28 -5.38 -5.08 1.85
CA THR A 28 -5.52 -4.76 0.43
C THR A 28 -5.95 -3.31 0.26
N ALA A 29 -5.64 -2.75 -0.90
CA ALA A 29 -6.08 -1.41 -1.29
C ALA A 29 -6.44 -1.45 -2.78
N THR A 30 -7.38 -0.60 -3.17
CA THR A 30 -7.73 -0.42 -4.57
C THR A 30 -6.60 0.28 -5.32
N LYS A 31 -6.55 0.10 -6.64
CA LYS A 31 -5.57 0.79 -7.50
C LYS A 31 -5.64 2.31 -7.35
N GLU A 32 -6.85 2.85 -7.19
CA GLU A 32 -7.08 4.28 -7.02
C GLU A 32 -6.52 4.82 -5.69
N GLU A 33 -6.74 4.11 -4.59
CA GLU A 33 -6.15 4.46 -3.29
C GLU A 33 -4.62 4.43 -3.32
N ILE A 34 -4.03 3.42 -3.97
CA ILE A 34 -2.57 3.31 -4.11
C ILE A 34 -2.01 4.48 -4.92
N CYS A 35 -2.61 4.80 -6.07
CA CYS A 35 -2.18 5.94 -6.90
C CYS A 35 -2.32 7.27 -6.16
N THR A 36 -3.45 7.49 -5.47
CA THR A 36 -3.68 8.69 -4.67
C THR A 36 -2.64 8.84 -3.56
N ALA A 37 -2.30 7.75 -2.86
CA ALA A 37 -1.27 7.77 -1.84
C ALA A 37 0.11 8.14 -2.40
N PHE A 38 0.45 7.68 -3.61
CA PHE A 38 1.70 8.05 -4.28
C PHE A 38 1.72 9.52 -4.71
N ASP A 39 0.60 10.05 -5.22
CA ASP A 39 0.50 11.47 -5.55
C ASP A 39 0.66 12.34 -4.29
N LEU A 40 -0.01 11.97 -3.18
CA LEU A 40 0.16 12.65 -1.89
C LEU A 40 1.62 12.61 -1.41
N TYR A 41 2.28 11.45 -1.52
CA TYR A 41 3.68 11.32 -1.14
C TYR A 41 4.58 12.20 -2.02
N ARG A 42 4.43 12.17 -3.34
CA ARG A 42 5.19 13.04 -4.25
C ARG A 42 5.01 14.51 -3.89
N ASP A 43 3.76 14.94 -3.70
CA ASP A 43 3.43 16.33 -3.47
C ASP A 43 3.93 16.83 -2.09
N LEU A 44 3.85 16.00 -1.05
CA LEU A 44 4.35 16.32 0.30
C LEU A 44 5.87 16.49 0.35
N PHE A 45 6.59 15.68 -0.42
CA PHE A 45 8.06 15.69 -0.44
C PHE A 45 8.65 16.52 -1.58
N HIS A 46 7.80 17.16 -2.41
CA HIS A 46 8.19 17.93 -3.60
C HIS A 46 9.14 17.15 -4.54
N LEU A 47 8.84 15.87 -4.74
CA LEU A 47 9.64 14.94 -5.55
C LEU A 47 9.39 15.09 -7.06
#